data_AF-A0A1E8RB57-F1
#
_entry.id   AF-A0A1E8RB57-F1
#
_cell.length_a   1.000
_cell.length_b   1.000
_cell.length_c   1.000
_cell.angle_alpha   90.00
_cell.angle_beta   90.00
_cell.angle_gamma   90.00
#
_symmetry.space_group_name_H-M   'P 1'
#
loop_
_entity.id
_entity.type
_entity.pdbx_description
1 polymer ?
#
loop_
_entity_poly.entity_id
_entity_poly.type
_entity_poly.pdbx_seq_one_letter_code
_entity_poly.pdbx_strand_id
1 'polypeptide(L)'
;MDKEIVGQKLKYLRRKEKFSMERLANTFNDLYNSNISKSMISNWETGKYLISGKNLELYINYFQAPLTYFTKDYVKPKDFKIHKTIMKTAEDIVDKVNFDKFNIDWLSEEHLSFVINELNSNLDKLNIDGLVKVSEYSKDIAKIDEYLLNEYKKDK
;
A
#
# COMPACT_ATOMS: atom_id res chain seq x y z
N MET A 1 1.89 -12.16 -0.12
CA MET A 1 0.54 -11.80 -0.58
C MET A 1 -0.43 -12.70 0.13
N ASP A 2 -1.06 -12.16 1.16
CA ASP A 2 -2.14 -12.84 1.83
C ASP A 2 -3.40 -12.82 0.94
N LYS A 3 -4.00 -14.00 0.71
CA LYS A 3 -5.14 -14.14 -0.20
C LYS A 3 -6.40 -13.43 0.29
N GLU A 4 -6.60 -13.32 1.60
CA GLU A 4 -7.76 -12.64 2.19
C GLU A 4 -7.60 -11.14 2.07
N ILE A 5 -6.41 -10.62 2.35
CA ILE A 5 -6.09 -9.19 2.20
C ILE A 5 -6.24 -8.77 0.74
N VAL A 6 -5.69 -9.55 -0.20
CA VAL A 6 -5.86 -9.30 -1.64
C VAL A 6 -7.35 -9.35 -2.02
N GLY A 7 -8.10 -10.36 -1.56
CA GLY A 7 -9.53 -10.47 -1.81
C GLY A 7 -10.33 -9.24 -1.36
N GLN A 8 -10.03 -8.72 -0.17
CA GLN A 8 -10.66 -7.50 0.34
C GLN A 8 -10.34 -6.26 -0.52
N LYS A 9 -9.11 -6.14 -1.03
CA LYS A 9 -8.71 -5.07 -1.95
C LYS A 9 -9.46 -5.13 -3.27
N LEU A 10 -9.56 -6.32 -3.88
CA LEU A 10 -10.33 -6.53 -5.12
C LEU A 10 -11.80 -6.14 -4.93
N LYS A 11 -12.39 -6.61 -3.83
CA LYS A 11 -13.79 -6.34 -3.44
C LYS A 11 -14.04 -4.84 -3.20
N TYR A 12 -13.08 -4.16 -2.58
CA TYR A 12 -13.16 -2.73 -2.32
C TYR A 12 -13.24 -1.93 -3.63
N LEU A 13 -12.36 -2.21 -4.59
CA LEU A 13 -12.37 -1.54 -5.90
C LEU A 13 -13.69 -1.74 -6.64
N ARG A 14 -14.17 -2.98 -6.71
CA ARG A 14 -15.47 -3.30 -7.34
C ARG A 14 -16.63 -2.54 -6.70
N ARG A 15 -16.69 -2.52 -5.37
CA ARG A 15 -17.78 -1.87 -4.62
C ARG A 15 -17.75 -0.35 -4.75
N LYS A 16 -16.56 0.25 -4.87
CA LYS A 16 -16.41 1.69 -5.09
C LYS A 16 -17.05 2.14 -6.41
N GLU A 17 -16.96 1.32 -7.45
CA GLU A 17 -17.64 1.51 -8.74
C GLU A 17 -19.10 1.01 -8.73
N LYS A 18 -19.60 0.51 -7.60
CA LYS A 18 -20.96 -0.04 -7.42
C LYS A 18 -21.28 -1.20 -8.39
N PHE A 19 -20.28 -1.97 -8.79
CA PHE A 19 -20.49 -3.12 -9.68
C PHE A 19 -20.92 -4.36 -8.91
N SER A 20 -21.82 -5.16 -9.50
CA SER A 20 -21.99 -6.56 -9.11
C SER A 20 -20.77 -7.37 -9.57
N MET A 21 -20.56 -8.56 -9.00
CA MET A 21 -19.48 -9.45 -9.45
C MET A 21 -19.67 -9.86 -10.92
N GLU A 22 -20.92 -10.06 -11.32
CA GLU A 22 -21.31 -10.40 -12.69
C GLU A 22 -21.03 -9.25 -13.65
N ARG A 23 -21.39 -8.02 -13.26
CA ARG A 23 -21.06 -6.82 -14.04
C ARG A 23 -19.55 -6.68 -14.22
N LEU A 24 -18.76 -6.87 -13.16
CA LEU A 24 -17.30 -6.78 -13.27
C LEU A 24 -16.71 -7.86 -14.19
N ALA A 25 -17.21 -9.10 -14.07
CA ALA A 25 -16.79 -10.19 -14.94
C ALA A 25 -17.07 -9.88 -16.42
N ASN A 26 -18.29 -9.42 -16.74
CA ASN A 26 -18.66 -9.04 -18.10
C ASN A 26 -17.78 -7.88 -18.60
N THR A 27 -17.57 -6.84 -17.79
CA THR A 27 -16.66 -5.73 -18.14
C THR A 27 -15.25 -6.22 -18.49
N PHE A 28 -14.70 -7.17 -17.74
CA PHE A 28 -13.38 -7.72 -18.04
C PHE A 28 -13.36 -8.58 -19.31
N ASN A 29 -14.43 -9.34 -19.55
CA ASN A 29 -14.54 -10.16 -20.75
C ASN A 29 -14.63 -9.27 -22.00
N ASP A 30 -15.46 -8.22 -21.94
CA ASP A 30 -15.69 -7.29 -23.05
C ASP A 30 -14.45 -6.46 -23.39
N LEU A 31 -13.73 -5.95 -22.37
CA LEU A 31 -12.59 -5.07 -22.59
C LEU A 31 -11.28 -5.79 -22.92
N TYR A 32 -11.09 -7.00 -22.40
CA TYR A 32 -9.80 -7.69 -22.44
C TYR A 32 -9.87 -9.06 -23.13
N ASN A 33 -11.01 -9.41 -23.75
CA ASN A 33 -11.25 -10.73 -24.35
C ASN A 33 -10.88 -11.88 -23.39
N SER A 34 -11.28 -11.73 -22.13
CA SER A 34 -11.00 -12.68 -21.06
C SER A 34 -12.18 -13.65 -20.84
N ASN A 35 -11.98 -14.69 -20.03
CA ASN A 35 -13.01 -15.67 -19.70
C ASN A 35 -13.21 -15.75 -18.18
N ILE A 36 -13.56 -14.60 -17.60
CA ILE A 36 -13.82 -14.45 -16.18
C ILE A 36 -15.29 -14.70 -15.91
N SER A 37 -15.57 -15.55 -14.91
CA SER A 37 -16.93 -15.78 -14.43
C SER A 37 -17.19 -15.08 -13.10
N LYS A 38 -18.47 -14.85 -12.78
CA LYS A 38 -18.92 -14.37 -11.47
C LYS A 38 -18.34 -15.20 -10.31
N SER A 39 -18.25 -16.51 -10.47
CA SER A 39 -17.71 -17.43 -9.45
C SER A 39 -16.23 -17.19 -9.20
N MET A 40 -15.44 -16.91 -10.25
CA MET A 40 -14.03 -16.57 -10.11
C MET A 40 -13.85 -15.28 -9.30
N ILE A 41 -14.59 -14.23 -9.64
CA ILE A 41 -14.59 -12.96 -8.87
C ILE A 41 -14.93 -13.24 -7.40
N SER A 42 -16.00 -14.00 -7.14
CA SER A 42 -16.42 -14.35 -5.77
C SER A 42 -15.31 -15.07 -5.00
N ASN A 43 -14.67 -16.07 -5.63
CA ASN A 43 -13.62 -16.85 -4.99
C ASN A 43 -12.38 -16.01 -4.67
N TRP A 44 -12.04 -15.05 -5.52
CA TRP A 44 -10.92 -14.13 -5.27
C TRP A 44 -11.26 -13.14 -4.17
N GLU A 45 -12.45 -12.52 -4.23
CA GLU A 45 -12.88 -11.51 -3.26
C GLU A 45 -13.15 -12.05 -1.85
N THR A 46 -13.42 -13.34 -1.73
CA THR A 46 -13.58 -14.04 -0.44
C THR A 46 -12.26 -14.61 0.09
N GLY A 47 -11.18 -14.53 -0.68
CA GLY A 47 -9.90 -15.18 -0.32
C GLY A 47 -9.96 -16.71 -0.38
N LYS A 48 -10.98 -17.30 -1.02
CA LYS A 48 -11.04 -18.75 -1.22
C LYS A 48 -9.84 -19.22 -2.05
N TYR A 49 -9.53 -18.49 -3.12
CA TYR A 49 -8.35 -18.70 -3.95
C TYR A 49 -7.58 -17.40 -4.15
N LEU A 50 -6.26 -17.49 -4.18
CA LEU A 50 -5.41 -16.37 -4.58
C LEU A 50 -5.58 -16.13 -6.09
N ILE A 51 -5.75 -14.87 -6.48
CA ILE A 51 -5.82 -14.48 -7.88
C ILE A 51 -4.45 -14.67 -8.56
N SER A 52 -4.44 -15.24 -9.77
CA SER A 52 -3.22 -15.36 -10.58
C SER A 52 -2.75 -14.00 -11.10
N GLY A 53 -1.45 -13.83 -11.36
CA GLY A 53 -0.89 -12.60 -11.94
C GLY A 53 -1.62 -12.10 -13.20
N LYS A 54 -1.87 -12.99 -14.16
CA LYS A 54 -2.62 -12.68 -15.40
C LYS A 54 -4.00 -12.05 -15.13
N ASN A 55 -4.74 -12.58 -14.17
CA ASN A 55 -6.08 -12.06 -13.84
C ASN A 55 -6.00 -10.81 -12.95
N LEU A 56 -4.95 -10.68 -12.15
CA LEU A 56 -4.70 -9.46 -11.37
C LEU A 56 -4.38 -8.27 -12.28
N GLU A 57 -3.72 -8.51 -13.40
CA GLU A 57 -3.42 -7.50 -14.42
C GLU A 57 -4.69 -6.82 -14.95
N LEU A 58 -5.80 -7.56 -15.08
CA LEU A 58 -7.11 -7.00 -15.46
C LEU A 58 -7.58 -5.93 -14.47
N TYR A 59 -7.40 -6.17 -13.16
CA TYR A 59 -7.72 -5.19 -12.12
C TYR A 59 -6.76 -4.00 -12.15
N ILE A 60 -5.46 -4.25 -12.33
CA ILE A 60 -4.44 -3.20 -12.43
C ILE A 60 -4.78 -2.24 -13.56
N ASN A 61 -5.05 -2.77 -14.75
CA ASN A 61 -5.35 -1.98 -15.94
C ASN A 61 -6.68 -1.24 -15.81
N TYR A 62 -7.75 -1.93 -15.41
CA TYR A 62 -9.08 -1.34 -15.34
C TYR A 62 -9.19 -0.25 -14.28
N PHE A 63 -8.71 -0.51 -13.06
CA PHE A 63 -8.79 0.45 -11.96
C PHE A 63 -7.60 1.42 -11.93
N GLN A 64 -6.65 1.27 -12.85
CA GLN A 64 -5.37 1.97 -12.85
C GLN A 64 -4.74 1.91 -11.44
N ALA A 65 -4.65 0.69 -10.92
CA ALA A 65 -4.22 0.41 -9.57
C ALA A 65 -2.74 0.02 -9.58
N PRO A 66 -1.87 0.66 -8.76
CA PRO A 66 -0.46 0.25 -8.69
C PRO A 66 -0.36 -1.22 -8.26
N LEU A 67 0.54 -2.00 -8.86
CA LEU A 67 0.78 -3.40 -8.48
C LEU A 67 1.07 -3.53 -6.97
N THR A 68 1.80 -2.55 -6.41
CA THR A 68 2.13 -2.46 -4.99
C THR A 68 0.92 -2.37 -4.07
N TYR A 69 -0.22 -1.87 -4.56
CA TYR A 69 -1.47 -1.87 -3.80
C TYR A 69 -1.89 -3.30 -3.45
N PHE A 70 -1.72 -4.26 -4.37
CA PHE A 70 -2.09 -5.65 -4.15
C PHE A 70 -0.99 -6.45 -3.43
N THR A 71 0.27 -6.20 -3.76
CA THR A 71 1.39 -7.03 -3.26
C THR A 71 1.86 -6.69 -1.84
N LYS A 72 1.54 -5.50 -1.33
CA LYS A 72 1.91 -5.05 0.02
C LYS A 72 0.76 -5.25 1.00
N ASP A 73 0.88 -6.27 1.84
CA ASP A 73 -0.19 -6.70 2.77
C ASP A 73 -0.54 -5.62 3.81
N TYR A 74 0.39 -4.70 4.15
CA TYR A 74 0.13 -3.58 5.07
C TYR A 74 -0.72 -2.44 4.47
N VAL A 75 -0.87 -2.38 3.14
CA VAL A 75 -1.72 -1.36 2.49
C VAL A 75 -3.18 -1.77 2.65
N LYS A 76 -3.98 -0.97 3.36
CA LYS A 76 -5.39 -1.33 3.62
C LYS A 76 -6.25 -1.03 2.39
N PRO A 77 -7.38 -1.74 2.18
CA PRO A 77 -8.25 -1.51 1.03
C PRO A 77 -8.66 -0.05 0.85
N LYS A 78 -9.05 0.62 1.95
CA LYS A 78 -9.48 2.02 1.97
C LYS A 78 -8.41 3.04 1.56
N ASP A 79 -7.14 2.66 1.63
CA ASP A 79 -6.00 3.55 1.35
C ASP A 79 -5.68 3.61 -0.15
N PHE A 80 -6.47 2.95 -1.00
CA PHE A 80 -6.27 2.90 -2.46
C PHE A 80 -5.97 4.27 -3.09
N LYS A 81 -6.77 5.29 -2.78
CA LYS A 81 -6.59 6.63 -3.37
C LYS A 81 -5.25 7.24 -2.99
N ILE A 82 -4.91 7.19 -1.70
CA ILE A 82 -3.66 7.75 -1.16
C ILE A 82 -2.48 7.00 -1.77
N HIS A 83 -2.52 5.66 -1.75
CA HIS A 83 -1.48 4.81 -2.30
C HIS A 83 -1.27 5.05 -3.81
N LYS A 84 -2.36 5.17 -4.57
CA LYS A 84 -2.30 5.50 -6.00
C LYS A 84 -1.64 6.87 -6.24
N THR A 85 -2.00 7.88 -5.46
CA THR A 85 -1.38 9.21 -5.56
C THR A 85 0.10 9.17 -5.23
N ILE A 86 0.50 8.49 -4.14
CA ILE A 86 1.91 8.36 -3.75
C ILE A 86 2.71 7.71 -4.86
N MET A 87 2.22 6.60 -5.43
CA MET A 87 2.93 5.88 -6.49
C MET A 87 3.06 6.71 -7.76
N LYS A 88 1.98 7.41 -8.17
CA LYS A 88 2.04 8.33 -9.31
C LYS A 88 3.02 9.47 -9.07
N THR A 89 3.01 10.08 -7.89
CA THR A 89 3.97 11.14 -7.55
C THR A 89 5.40 10.61 -7.55
N ALA A 90 5.63 9.39 -7.08
CA ALA A 90 6.95 8.76 -7.11
C ALA A 90 7.42 8.54 -8.56
N GLU A 91 6.55 8.04 -9.44
CA GLU A 91 6.82 7.91 -10.88
C GLU A 91 7.14 9.27 -11.51
N ASP A 92 6.32 10.30 -11.27
CA ASP A 92 6.55 11.66 -11.76
C ASP A 92 7.88 12.26 -11.23
N ILE A 93 8.27 11.93 -9.99
CA ILE A 93 9.57 12.34 -9.43
C ILE A 93 10.70 11.60 -10.12
N VAL A 94 10.60 10.28 -10.31
CA VAL A 94 11.63 9.49 -11.01
C VAL A 94 11.83 10.01 -12.44
N ASP A 95 10.75 10.36 -13.14
CA ASP A 95 10.83 10.91 -14.49
C ASP A 95 11.46 12.32 -14.53
N LYS A 96 11.19 13.15 -13.50
CA LYS A 96 11.76 14.51 -13.37
C LYS A 96 13.19 14.51 -12.87
N VAL A 97 13.53 13.58 -11.98
CA VAL A 97 14.89 13.31 -11.55
C VAL A 97 15.52 12.53 -12.68
N ASN A 98 15.94 13.26 -13.72
CA ASN A 98 16.76 12.70 -14.77
C ASN A 98 18.09 12.25 -14.13
N PHE A 99 18.14 10.98 -13.70
CA PHE A 99 19.33 10.39 -13.10
C PHE A 99 20.51 10.44 -14.07
N ASP A 100 20.27 10.45 -15.38
CA ASP A 100 21.31 10.61 -16.41
C ASP A 100 21.90 12.04 -16.41
N LYS A 101 21.20 13.02 -15.82
CA LYS A 101 21.68 14.41 -15.66
C LYS A 101 22.54 14.59 -14.41
N PHE A 102 22.41 13.70 -13.43
CA PHE A 102 23.47 13.47 -12.47
C PHE A 102 24.50 12.61 -13.19
N ASN A 103 25.36 13.25 -14.00
CA ASN A 103 26.56 12.57 -14.45
C ASN A 103 27.35 12.20 -13.17
N ILE A 104 27.29 10.96 -12.70
CA ILE A 104 27.99 10.53 -11.47
C ILE A 104 29.48 10.26 -11.79
N ASP A 105 29.89 10.36 -13.06
CA ASP A 105 31.28 10.13 -13.50
C ASP A 105 32.30 11.11 -12.85
N TRP A 106 31.85 12.20 -12.21
CA TRP A 106 32.72 13.11 -11.45
C TRP A 106 32.77 12.83 -9.94
N LEU A 107 31.92 11.93 -9.41
CA LEU A 107 31.95 11.54 -8.00
C LEU A 107 32.91 10.36 -7.84
N SER A 108 34.13 10.66 -7.36
CA SER A 108 35.04 9.62 -6.87
C SER A 108 34.34 8.70 -5.86
N GLU A 109 34.80 7.46 -5.73
CA GLU A 109 34.28 6.49 -4.75
C GLU A 109 34.23 7.05 -3.32
N GLU A 110 35.13 7.98 -3.00
CA GLU A 110 35.21 8.68 -1.72
C GLU A 110 34.01 9.62 -1.49
N HIS A 111 33.60 10.37 -2.52
CA HIS A 111 32.41 11.23 -2.43
C HIS A 111 31.11 10.44 -2.36
N LEU A 112 31.02 9.32 -3.11
CA LEU A 112 29.87 8.41 -3.01
C LEU A 112 29.76 7.81 -1.61
N SER A 113 30.89 7.40 -1.03
CA SER A 113 30.95 6.87 0.35
C SER A 113 30.53 7.92 1.37
N PHE A 114 30.95 9.18 1.21
CA PHE A 114 30.53 10.29 2.07
C PHE A 114 29.01 10.51 2.03
N VAL A 115 28.43 10.59 0.83
CA VAL A 115 26.98 10.79 0.65
C VAL A 115 26.17 9.63 1.22
N ILE A 116 26.60 8.38 0.98
CA ILE A 116 25.96 7.18 1.54
C ILE A 116 26.02 7.20 3.07
N ASN A 117 27.16 7.56 3.66
CA ASN A 117 27.30 7.65 5.11
C ASN A 117 26.41 8.73 5.72
N GLU A 118 26.28 9.88 5.07
CA GLU A 118 25.42 10.96 5.54
C GLU A 118 23.92 10.59 5.42
N LEU A 119 23.53 9.90 4.35
CA LEU A 119 22.18 9.36 4.21
C LEU A 119 21.86 8.33 5.30
N ASN A 120 22.75 7.37 5.55
CA ASN A 120 22.57 6.36 6.59
C ASN A 120 22.48 7.00 7.99
N SER A 121 23.34 7.99 8.29
CA SER A 121 23.29 8.72 9.56
C SER A 121 21.95 9.45 9.76
N ASN A 122 21.42 10.06 8.70
CA ASN A 122 20.12 10.75 8.78
C ASN A 122 18.94 9.77 8.87
N LEU A 123 19.02 8.61 8.21
CA LEU A 123 18.06 7.51 8.37
C LEU A 123 18.05 6.97 9.80
N ASP A 124 19.22 6.79 10.41
CA ASP A 124 19.35 6.34 11.80
C ASP A 124 18.78 7.36 12.79
N LYS A 125 19.04 8.66 12.58
CA LYS A 125 18.43 9.75 13.37
C LYS A 125 16.90 9.73 13.27
N LEU A 126 16.36 9.56 12.06
CA LEU A 126 14.91 9.47 11.84
C LEU A 126 14.29 8.24 12.52
N ASN A 127 14.99 7.10 12.51
CA ASN A 127 14.55 5.90 13.22
C ASN A 127 14.51 6.13 14.74
N ILE A 128 15.55 6.76 15.30
CA ILE A 128 15.64 7.02 16.74
C ILE A 128 14.60 8.06 17.17
N ASP A 129 14.53 9.21 16.51
CA ASP A 129 13.58 10.28 16.88
C ASP A 129 12.12 9.83 16.66
N GLY A 130 11.87 9.05 15.61
CA GLY A 130 10.57 8.44 15.35
C GLY A 130 10.17 7.45 16.45
N LEU A 131 11.07 6.55 16.84
CA LEU A 131 10.83 5.56 17.91
C LEU A 131 10.65 6.24 19.27
N VAL A 132 11.42 7.29 19.57
CA VAL A 132 11.29 8.07 20.81
C VAL A 132 9.92 8.73 20.88
N LYS A 133 9.45 9.39 19.82
CA LYS A 133 8.11 10.00 19.79
C LYS A 133 6.98 8.98 19.93
N VAL A 134 7.10 7.83 19.26
CA VAL A 134 6.12 6.74 19.39
C VAL A 134 6.10 6.18 20.82
N SER A 135 7.26 6.03 21.45
CA SER A 135 7.39 5.61 22.85
C SER A 135 6.76 6.61 23.81
N GLU A 136 6.95 7.91 23.59
CA GLU A 136 6.30 8.98 24.36
C GLU A 136 4.78 8.93 24.25
N TYR A 137 4.23 8.88 23.04
CA TYR A 137 2.78 8.77 22.84
C TYR A 137 2.18 7.50 23.46
N SER A 138 2.93 6.39 23.44
CA SER A 138 2.50 5.13 24.06
C SER A 138 2.37 5.25 25.59
N LYS A 139 3.25 6.02 26.23
CA LYS A 139 3.18 6.29 27.68
C LYS A 139 1.98 7.15 28.03
N ASP A 140 1.64 8.12 27.20
CA ASP A 140 0.46 8.98 27.43
C ASP A 140 -0.85 8.22 27.26
N ILE A 141 -0.93 7.31 26.27
CA ILE A 141 -2.07 6.40 26.10
C ILE A 141 -2.24 5.50 27.33
N ALA A 142 -1.16 4.92 27.85
CA ALA A 142 -1.22 4.06 29.03
C ALA A 142 -1.74 4.81 30.28
N LYS A 143 -1.38 6.09 30.44
CA LYS A 143 -1.91 6.94 31.52
C LYS A 143 -3.40 7.25 31.36
N ILE A 144 -3.86 7.45 30.13
CA ILE A 144 -5.30 7.65 29.84
C ILE A 144 -6.07 6.38 30.17
N ASP A 145 -5.57 5.20 29.79
CA ASP A 145 -6.21 3.93 30.10
C ASP A 145 -6.27 3.69 31.61
N GLU A 146 -5.20 3.97 32.35
CA GLU A 146 -5.16 3.87 33.81
C GLU A 146 -6.19 4.81 34.49
N TYR A 147 -6.29 6.06 34.00
CA TYR A 147 -7.29 7.01 34.49
C TYR A 147 -8.71 6.51 34.26
N LEU A 148 -9.03 6.04 33.05
CA LEU A 148 -10.35 5.50 32.71
C LEU A 148 -10.71 4.26 33.54
N LEU A 149 -9.74 3.36 33.78
CA LEU A 149 -9.91 2.19 34.63
C LEU A 149 -10.18 2.56 36.09
N ASN A 150 -9.53 3.61 36.60
CA ASN A 150 -9.71 4.08 37.97
C ASN A 150 -11.05 4.80 38.17
N GLU A 151 -11.52 5.58 37.19
CA GLU A 151 -12.85 6.19 37.22
C GLU A 151 -13.96 5.12 37.16
N TYR A 152 -13.84 4.12 36.28
CA TYR A 152 -14.82 3.02 36.21
C TYR A 152 -14.93 2.21 37.51
N LYS A 153 -13.84 2.10 38.29
CA LYS A 153 -13.85 1.44 39.60
C LYS A 153 -14.44 2.28 40.72
N LYS A 154 -14.50 3.61 40.59
CA LYS A 154 -15.14 4.50 41.58
C LYS A 154 -16.65 4.54 41.44
N ASP A 155 -17.17 4.28 40.24
CA ASP A 155 -18.61 4.28 39.93
C ASP A 155 -19.30 2.91 40.17
N LYS A 156 -18.60 1.95 40.80
CA LYS A 156 -19.12 0.66 41.25
C LYS A 156 -19.04 0.52 42.76
#